data_AF-A0A2A2F3J6-F1
#
_entry.id   AF-A0A2A2F3J6-F1
#
_cell.length_a   1.000
_cell.length_b   1.000
_cell.length_c   1.000
_cell.angle_alpha   90.00
_cell.angle_beta   90.00
_cell.angle_gamma   90.00
#
_symmetry.space_group_name_H-M   'P 1'
#
loop_
_entity.id
_entity.type
_entity.pdbx_description
1 polymer ?
#
loop_
_entity_poly.entity_id
_entity_poly.type
_entity_poly.pdbx_seq_one_letter_code
_entity_poly.pdbx_strand_id
1 'polypeptide(L)'
;MSGSGLLAGKWPAVVDSYEADTRTCVVSIPGITDGAETGLVAEIEYPVGDKSRHETMTEIEILPGDLVWVEFIQGDPRFPLITGWRNPTTGNSAGWRRWHHANMQLLTDSEMRLHSGGLVHVSAGDSITLQVGGSTITLTPDDITQLSSMINLN
;
A
#
# COMPACT_ATOMS: atom_id res chain seq x y z
N MET A 1 8.80 -15.53 -40.30
CA MET A 1 8.86 -14.64 -39.12
C MET A 1 9.67 -15.37 -38.05
N SER A 2 10.94 -14.99 -37.89
CA SER A 2 11.88 -15.61 -36.94
C SER A 2 11.56 -15.15 -35.52
N GLY A 3 11.40 -16.10 -34.60
CA GLY A 3 11.00 -15.87 -33.21
C GLY A 3 11.98 -15.00 -32.43
N SER A 4 11.69 -13.69 -32.38
CA SER A 4 12.14 -12.85 -31.28
C SER A 4 11.34 -13.29 -30.06
N GLY A 5 11.98 -14.01 -29.13
CA GLY A 5 11.34 -14.50 -27.92
C GLY A 5 10.68 -13.35 -27.17
N LEU A 6 9.35 -13.36 -27.12
CA LEU A 6 8.62 -12.50 -26.19
C LEU A 6 9.19 -12.78 -24.79
N LEU A 7 9.59 -11.74 -24.08
CA LEU A 7 9.97 -11.82 -22.67
C LEU A 7 8.70 -12.06 -21.86
N ALA A 8 8.14 -13.26 -21.99
CA ALA A 8 6.91 -13.68 -21.36
C ALA A 8 7.22 -14.19 -19.93
N GLY A 9 6.37 -13.81 -18.99
CA GLY A 9 6.48 -14.22 -17.59
C GLY A 9 6.91 -13.10 -16.65
N LYS A 10 6.90 -13.43 -15.35
CA LYS A 10 7.22 -12.50 -14.26
C LYS A 10 8.72 -12.48 -13.98
N TRP A 11 9.29 -11.29 -13.97
CA TRP A 11 10.70 -11.02 -13.69
C TRP A 11 10.83 -10.44 -12.28
N PRO A 12 11.77 -10.95 -11.46
CA PRO A 12 12.01 -10.37 -10.15
C PRO A 12 12.67 -9.01 -10.32
N ALA A 13 12.15 -7.99 -9.66
CA ALA A 13 12.71 -6.65 -9.70
C ALA A 13 12.80 -6.04 -8.29
N VAL A 14 13.49 -4.90 -8.23
CA VAL A 14 13.57 -4.03 -7.06
C VAL A 14 13.15 -2.63 -7.50
N VAL A 15 12.34 -1.96 -6.68
CA VAL A 15 12.00 -0.55 -6.89
C VAL A 15 13.17 0.32 -6.47
N ASP A 16 13.67 1.15 -7.38
CA ASP A 16 14.73 2.11 -7.10
C ASP A 16 14.15 3.45 -6.62
N SER A 17 13.06 3.90 -7.23
CA SER A 17 12.32 5.11 -6.84
C SER A 17 10.85 5.06 -7.23
N TYR A 18 10.06 5.93 -6.62
CA TYR A 18 8.64 6.13 -6.89
C TYR A 18 8.36 7.62 -7.13
N GLU A 19 7.68 7.94 -8.24
CA GLU A 19 7.26 9.30 -8.60
C GLU A 19 5.76 9.44 -8.39
N ALA A 20 5.35 10.12 -7.31
CA ALA A 20 3.96 10.16 -6.84
C ALA A 20 2.99 10.83 -7.82
N ASP A 21 3.43 11.87 -8.54
CA ASP A 21 2.58 12.64 -9.46
C ASP A 21 2.14 11.79 -10.67
N THR A 22 3.04 10.94 -11.17
CA THR A 22 2.79 10.07 -12.33
C THR A 22 2.44 8.64 -11.94
N ARG A 23 2.61 8.27 -10.66
CA ARG A 23 2.42 6.90 -10.12
C ARG A 23 3.21 5.86 -10.91
N THR A 24 4.47 6.20 -11.19
CA THR A 24 5.42 5.35 -11.89
C THR A 24 6.61 5.04 -10.99
N CYS A 25 7.23 3.89 -11.21
CA CYS A 25 8.41 3.47 -10.46
C CYS A 25 9.60 3.33 -11.39
N VAL A 26 10.79 3.71 -10.93
CA VAL A 26 12.02 3.23 -11.55
C VAL A 26 12.34 1.86 -10.94
N VAL A 27 12.57 0.85 -11.79
CA VAL A 27 12.86 -0.51 -11.35
C VAL A 27 14.15 -1.05 -11.96
N SER A 28 14.85 -1.86 -11.17
CA SER A 28 16.00 -2.64 -11.59
C SER A 28 15.63 -4.13 -11.65
N ILE A 29 15.98 -4.78 -12.76
CA ILE A 29 15.74 -6.21 -13.00
C ILE A 29 17.11 -6.90 -13.11
N PRO A 30 17.51 -7.71 -12.10
CA PRO A 30 18.81 -8.38 -12.11
C PRO A 30 19.03 -9.21 -13.38
N GLY A 31 20.20 -9.04 -14.00
CA GLY A 31 20.57 -9.69 -15.25
C GLY A 31 20.01 -9.04 -16.52
N ILE A 32 19.06 -8.10 -16.42
CA ILE A 32 18.53 -7.32 -17.56
C ILE A 32 19.05 -5.90 -17.54
N THR A 33 19.02 -5.24 -16.38
CA THR A 33 19.43 -3.83 -16.22
C THR A 33 20.84 -3.69 -15.65
N ASP A 34 21.57 -4.79 -15.51
CA ASP A 34 22.93 -4.79 -14.96
C ASP A 34 23.88 -3.96 -15.84
N GLY A 35 24.52 -2.96 -15.23
CA GLY A 35 25.43 -2.04 -15.95
C GLY A 35 24.75 -0.91 -16.72
N ALA A 36 23.42 -0.80 -16.65
CA ALA A 36 22.71 0.37 -17.15
C ALA A 36 22.93 1.58 -16.23
N GLU A 37 22.96 2.80 -16.79
CA GLU A 37 23.07 4.04 -16.00
C GLU A 37 21.77 4.36 -15.23
N THR A 38 20.63 3.88 -15.74
CA THR A 38 19.30 4.11 -15.16
C THR A 38 18.45 2.85 -15.24
N GLY A 39 17.59 2.64 -14.24
CA GLY A 39 16.56 1.61 -14.27
C GLY A 39 15.47 1.86 -15.33
N LEU A 40 14.53 0.93 -15.44
CA LEU A 40 13.38 1.06 -16.34
C LEU A 40 12.23 1.77 -15.63
N VAL A 41 11.52 2.67 -16.32
CA VAL A 41 10.30 3.29 -15.79
C VAL A 41 9.13 2.33 -16.01
N ALA A 42 8.56 1.83 -14.92
CA ALA A 42 7.46 0.89 -14.89
C ALA A 42 6.13 1.56 -14.48
N GLU A 43 5.05 1.11 -15.12
CA GLU A 43 3.68 1.37 -14.67
C GLU A 43 3.31 0.43 -13.51
N ILE A 44 2.27 0.80 -12.77
CA ILE A 44 1.71 -0.01 -11.67
C ILE A 44 0.41 -0.65 -12.14
N GLU A 45 0.33 -1.98 -12.08
CA GLU A 45 -0.93 -2.70 -12.27
C GLU A 45 -1.81 -2.55 -11.03
N TYR A 46 -2.88 -1.79 -11.16
CA TYR A 46 -3.87 -1.64 -10.09
C TYR A 46 -4.75 -2.90 -10.00
N PRO A 47 -4.84 -3.54 -8.82
CA PRO A 47 -5.77 -4.64 -8.61
C PRO A 47 -7.21 -4.23 -8.89
N VAL A 48 -8.01 -5.16 -9.39
CA VAL A 48 -9.45 -4.92 -9.54
C VAL A 48 -10.06 -4.65 -8.17
N GLY A 49 -10.63 -3.46 -7.99
CA GLY A 49 -11.17 -2.96 -6.72
C GLY A 49 -10.45 -1.70 -6.25
N ASP A 50 -9.15 -1.60 -6.53
CA ASP A 50 -8.32 -0.44 -6.26
C ASP A 50 -8.43 0.54 -7.44
N LYS A 51 -9.19 1.63 -7.25
CA LYS A 51 -9.45 2.59 -8.32
C LYS A 51 -8.21 3.46 -8.55
N SER A 52 -7.60 3.36 -9.73
CA SER A 52 -6.54 4.29 -10.16
C SER A 52 -7.07 5.69 -10.45
N ARG A 53 -8.36 5.82 -10.80
CA ARG A 53 -9.02 7.10 -11.10
C ARG A 53 -10.48 7.07 -10.66
N HIS A 54 -10.80 7.84 -9.62
CA HIS A 54 -12.13 8.06 -9.05
C HIS A 54 -12.04 9.11 -7.93
N GLU A 55 -13.16 9.61 -7.39
CA GLU A 55 -13.15 10.43 -6.16
C GLU A 55 -12.63 9.64 -4.94
N THR A 56 -12.79 8.32 -4.95
CA THR A 56 -12.24 7.39 -3.96
C THR A 56 -11.01 6.65 -4.50
N MET A 57 -10.25 7.29 -5.39
CA MET A 57 -9.03 6.68 -5.92
C MET A 57 -8.08 6.29 -4.79
N THR A 58 -7.39 5.17 -4.98
CA THR A 58 -6.41 4.69 -4.03
C THR A 58 -5.00 4.88 -4.58
N GLU A 59 -4.11 5.28 -3.70
CA GLU A 59 -2.68 5.21 -3.94
C GLU A 59 -2.17 3.93 -3.26
N ILE A 60 -1.43 3.12 -4.02
CA ILE A 60 -0.72 1.97 -3.46
C ILE A 60 0.64 2.51 -3.03
N GLU A 61 0.94 2.46 -1.74
CA GLU A 61 2.26 2.86 -1.25
C GLU A 61 3.34 1.95 -1.85
N ILE A 62 4.32 2.56 -2.51
CA ILE A 62 5.52 1.91 -3.02
C ILE A 62 6.73 2.69 -2.56
N LEU A 63 7.71 2.00 -2.00
CA LEU A 63 8.92 2.58 -1.44
C LEU A 63 10.19 2.05 -2.14
N PRO A 64 11.27 2.84 -2.18
CA PRO A 64 12.58 2.34 -2.60
C PRO A 64 12.99 1.08 -1.83
N GLY A 65 13.55 0.10 -2.53
CA GLY A 65 13.97 -1.19 -1.99
C GLY A 65 12.89 -2.27 -2.01
N ASP A 66 11.66 -1.92 -2.36
CA ASP A 66 10.57 -2.87 -2.46
C ASP A 66 10.83 -3.97 -3.51
N LEU A 67 10.48 -5.20 -3.15
CA LEU A 67 10.62 -6.35 -4.02
C LEU A 67 9.32 -6.59 -4.79
N VAL A 68 9.39 -6.58 -6.11
CA VAL A 68 8.21 -6.68 -6.98
C VAL A 68 8.40 -7.70 -8.11
N TRP A 69 7.28 -8.11 -8.71
CA TRP A 69 7.23 -8.86 -9.96
C TRP A 69 6.89 -7.92 -11.11
N VAL A 70 7.73 -7.91 -12.15
CA VAL A 70 7.52 -7.12 -13.36
C VAL A 70 7.18 -8.03 -14.53
N GLU A 71 6.16 -7.67 -15.29
CA GLU A 71 5.92 -8.19 -16.64
C GLU A 71 6.09 -7.06 -17.66
N PHE A 72 6.00 -7.39 -18.94
CA PHE A 72 6.10 -6.44 -20.02
C PHE A 72 4.79 -6.38 -20.79
N ILE A 73 4.25 -5.19 -21.02
CA ILE A 73 2.98 -4.99 -21.71
C ILE A 73 3.10 -5.57 -23.12
N GLN A 74 2.29 -6.59 -23.42
CA GLN A 74 2.36 -7.37 -24.67
C GLN A 74 3.74 -7.98 -24.97
N GLY A 75 4.57 -8.17 -23.94
CA GLY A 75 5.94 -8.71 -24.05
C GLY A 75 6.98 -7.71 -24.57
N ASP A 76 6.66 -6.42 -24.67
CA ASP A 76 7.61 -5.38 -25.11
C ASP A 76 8.47 -4.88 -23.93
N PRO A 77 9.80 -5.14 -23.92
CA PRO A 77 10.68 -4.77 -22.81
C PRO A 77 10.74 -3.28 -22.48
N ARG A 78 10.27 -2.42 -23.40
CA ARG A 78 10.24 -0.96 -23.20
C ARG A 78 9.09 -0.52 -22.29
N PHE A 79 8.12 -1.39 -22.03
CA PHE A 79 6.92 -1.09 -21.25
C PHE A 79 6.78 -2.06 -20.07
N PRO A 80 7.60 -1.92 -19.02
CA PRO A 80 7.46 -2.74 -17.83
C PRO A 80 6.23 -2.37 -17.02
N LEU A 81 5.62 -3.37 -16.39
CA LEU A 81 4.44 -3.29 -15.56
C LEU A 81 4.70 -4.05 -14.26
N ILE A 82 4.63 -3.36 -13.12
CA ILE A 82 4.64 -3.99 -11.81
C ILE A 82 3.30 -4.68 -11.61
N THR A 83 3.32 -6.01 -11.46
CA THR A 83 2.11 -6.84 -11.35
C THR A 83 1.81 -7.30 -9.92
N GLY A 84 2.73 -7.03 -8.99
CA GLY A 84 2.52 -7.31 -7.57
C GLY A 84 3.81 -7.47 -6.77
N TRP A 85 3.63 -7.67 -5.48
CA TRP A 85 4.71 -7.83 -4.51
C TRP A 85 5.39 -9.20 -4.63
N ARG A 86 6.71 -9.19 -4.51
CA ARG A 86 7.52 -10.42 -4.48
C ARG A 86 7.82 -10.80 -3.03
N ASN A 87 7.68 -12.08 -2.72
CA ASN A 87 8.01 -12.62 -1.39
C ASN A 87 9.50 -12.39 -1.08
N PRO A 88 9.86 -11.74 0.04
CA PRO A 88 11.26 -11.50 0.44
C PRO A 88 11.99 -12.77 0.88
N THR A 89 11.31 -13.92 0.99
CA THR A 89 11.79 -15.25 1.42
C THR A 89 12.27 -15.34 2.88
N THR A 90 12.73 -14.24 3.46
CA THR A 90 13.14 -14.10 4.86
C THR A 90 12.54 -12.82 5.44
N GLY A 91 12.42 -12.73 6.77
CA GLY A 91 11.81 -11.56 7.44
C GLY A 91 10.30 -11.39 7.19
N ASN A 92 9.64 -12.42 6.65
CA ASN A 92 8.21 -12.40 6.38
C ASN A 92 7.40 -12.20 7.68
N SER A 93 6.41 -11.31 7.63
CA SER A 93 5.42 -11.19 8.69
C SER A 93 4.55 -12.45 8.77
N ALA A 94 4.37 -13.00 9.97
CA ALA A 94 3.48 -14.14 10.22
C ALA A 94 2.28 -13.71 11.06
N GLY A 95 1.07 -14.08 10.63
CA GLY A 95 -0.17 -13.83 11.38
C GLY A 95 -0.68 -12.38 11.38
N TRP A 96 -0.05 -11.49 10.61
CA TRP A 96 -0.44 -10.08 10.52
C TRP A 96 -0.63 -9.63 9.08
N ARG A 97 -1.73 -8.92 8.85
CA ARG A 97 -1.93 -8.06 7.68
C ARG A 97 -1.84 -6.61 8.13
N ARG A 98 -1.07 -5.80 7.40
CA ARG A 98 -0.85 -4.37 7.71
C ARG A 98 -1.07 -3.54 6.46
N TRP A 99 -1.57 -2.33 6.66
CA TRP A 99 -1.61 -1.27 5.66
C TRP A 99 -0.88 -0.08 6.25
N HIS A 100 -0.03 0.55 5.46
CA HIS A 100 0.73 1.73 5.85
C HIS A 100 0.61 2.75 4.72
N HIS A 101 0.47 4.02 5.12
CA HIS A 101 0.44 5.18 4.25
C HIS A 101 0.57 6.43 5.12
N ALA A 102 0.95 7.56 4.53
CA ALA A 102 0.96 8.84 5.24
C ALA A 102 -0.43 9.27 5.75
N ASN A 103 -1.49 8.89 5.03
CA ASN A 103 -2.88 9.18 5.39
C ASN A 103 -3.74 7.98 4.99
N MET A 104 -4.75 7.65 5.80
CA MET A 104 -5.67 6.55 5.51
C MET A 104 -7.12 6.95 5.79
N GLN A 105 -8.02 6.53 4.91
CA GLN A 105 -9.46 6.75 5.05
C GLN A 105 -10.23 5.47 4.70
N LEU A 106 -11.24 5.15 5.50
CA LEU A 106 -12.21 4.08 5.21
C LEU A 106 -13.57 4.74 5.04
N LEU A 107 -14.20 4.58 3.87
CA LEU A 107 -15.49 5.17 3.52
C LEU A 107 -16.49 4.07 3.17
N THR A 108 -17.73 4.21 3.63
CA THR A 108 -18.84 3.29 3.31
C THR A 108 -20.15 4.07 3.24
N ASP A 109 -21.02 3.73 2.29
CA ASP A 109 -22.30 4.45 2.11
C ASP A 109 -23.36 4.11 3.17
N SER A 110 -23.32 2.88 3.72
CA SER A 110 -24.40 2.38 4.58
C SER A 110 -23.91 1.92 5.94
N GLU A 111 -23.02 0.94 5.99
CA GLU A 111 -22.58 0.32 7.26
C GLU A 111 -21.10 -0.03 7.20
N MET A 112 -20.39 0.32 8.27
CA MET A 112 -19.01 -0.13 8.53
C MET A 112 -19.00 -0.98 9.80
N ARG A 113 -18.36 -2.15 9.71
CA ARG A 113 -18.22 -3.09 10.84
C ARG A 113 -16.75 -3.36 11.12
N LEU A 114 -16.36 -3.21 12.39
CA LEU A 114 -15.06 -3.62 12.91
C LEU A 114 -15.27 -4.57 14.09
N HIS A 115 -14.92 -5.84 13.89
CA HIS A 115 -15.10 -6.89 14.89
C HIS A 115 -13.76 -7.59 15.16
N SER A 116 -13.42 -7.73 16.44
CA SER A 116 -12.30 -8.53 16.91
C SER A 116 -12.80 -9.48 17.99
N GLY A 117 -12.39 -10.75 17.93
CA GLY A 117 -12.68 -11.71 19.01
C GLY A 117 -11.88 -11.45 20.29
N GLY A 118 -10.87 -10.58 20.22
CA GLY A 118 -10.08 -10.12 21.35
C GLY A 118 -10.12 -8.60 21.46
N LEU A 119 -8.97 -7.96 21.29
CA LEU A 119 -8.81 -6.52 21.45
C LEU A 119 -8.95 -5.78 20.11
N VAL A 120 -9.61 -4.62 20.14
CA VAL A 120 -9.43 -3.54 19.15
C VAL A 120 -8.58 -2.47 19.81
N HIS A 121 -7.36 -2.27 19.31
CA HIS A 121 -6.43 -1.28 19.85
C HIS A 121 -6.40 -0.06 18.92
N VAL A 122 -6.75 1.12 19.46
CA VAL A 122 -6.70 2.41 18.77
C VAL A 122 -5.80 3.34 19.56
N SER A 123 -4.82 3.93 18.90
CA SER A 123 -3.88 4.87 19.51
C SER A 123 -3.61 6.02 18.55
N ALA A 124 -3.48 7.22 19.10
CA ALA A 124 -3.14 8.44 18.36
C ALA A 124 -2.25 9.31 19.25
N GLY A 125 -1.32 10.06 18.64
CA GLY A 125 -0.42 10.94 19.38
C GLY A 125 -1.12 12.16 19.98
N ASP A 126 -2.11 12.70 19.25
CA ASP A 126 -2.77 13.96 19.63
C ASP A 126 -4.18 13.75 20.19
N SER A 127 -5.09 13.18 19.40
CA SER A 127 -6.47 12.94 19.86
C SER A 127 -7.17 11.81 19.09
N ILE A 128 -8.18 11.23 19.71
CA ILE A 128 -9.15 10.34 19.07
C ILE A 128 -10.51 11.04 19.12
N THR A 129 -11.16 11.18 17.97
CA THR A 129 -12.47 11.83 17.84
C THR A 129 -13.52 10.84 17.36
N LEU A 130 -14.64 10.75 18.10
CA LEU A 130 -15.83 10.01 17.70
C LEU A 130 -16.95 11.02 17.43
N GLN A 131 -17.43 11.05 16.20
CA GLN A 131 -18.54 11.92 15.80
C GLN A 131 -19.73 11.08 15.38
N VAL A 132 -20.90 11.37 15.95
CA VAL A 132 -22.16 10.72 15.61
C VAL A 132 -23.21 11.81 15.41
N GLY A 133 -23.64 11.99 14.15
CA GLY A 133 -24.43 13.17 13.77
C GLY A 133 -23.66 14.48 13.99
N GLY A 134 -24.32 15.49 14.57
CA GLY A 134 -23.69 16.77 14.91
C GLY A 134 -22.96 16.78 16.26
N SER A 135 -22.96 15.66 16.99
CA SER A 135 -22.32 15.55 18.31
C SER A 135 -20.93 14.93 18.19
N THR A 136 -19.98 15.47 18.95
CA THR A 136 -18.58 15.04 18.93
C THR A 136 -18.08 14.74 20.33
N ILE A 137 -17.41 13.60 20.48
CA ILE A 137 -16.59 13.26 21.65
C ILE A 137 -15.13 13.31 21.17
N THR A 138 -14.34 14.18 21.77
CA THR A 138 -12.89 14.26 21.55
C THR A 138 -12.19 13.85 22.83
N LEU A 139 -11.35 12.82 22.75
CA LEU A 139 -10.55 12.34 23.87
C LEU A 139 -9.11 12.84 23.69
N THR A 140 -8.63 13.62 24.66
CA THR A 140 -7.24 14.09 24.78
C THR A 140 -6.50 13.34 25.89
N PRO A 141 -5.16 13.43 25.97
CA PRO A 141 -4.41 12.84 27.07
C PRO A 141 -4.87 13.30 28.47
N ASP A 142 -5.30 14.56 28.59
CA ASP A 142 -5.79 15.13 29.85
C ASP A 142 -7.16 14.54 30.22
N ASP A 143 -8.03 14.29 29.24
CA ASP A 143 -9.34 13.66 29.45
C ASP A 143 -9.19 12.22 29.95
N ILE A 144 -8.24 11.44 29.42
CA ILE A 144 -7.98 10.05 29.86
C ILE A 144 -7.59 10.02 31.35
N THR A 145 -6.81 11.00 31.81
CA THR A 145 -6.39 11.11 33.20
C THR A 145 -7.57 11.40 34.13
N GLN A 146 -8.51 12.27 33.73
CA GLN A 146 -9.71 12.61 34.50
C GLN A 146 -10.85 11.56 34.40
N LEU A 147 -10.99 10.85 33.27
CA LEU A 147 -12.05 9.87 33.03
C LEU A 147 -11.81 8.52 33.72
N SER A 148 -10.59 8.25 34.20
CA SER A 148 -10.26 7.04 34.97
C SER A 148 -11.14 6.85 36.22
N SER A 149 -11.79 7.91 36.72
CA SER A 149 -12.75 7.87 37.82
C SER A 149 -14.24 7.89 37.41
N MET A 150 -14.56 8.13 36.13
CA MET A 150 -15.96 8.33 35.67
C MET A 150 -16.44 7.23 34.72
N ILE A 151 -15.53 6.52 34.07
CA ILE A 151 -15.85 5.33 33.28
C ILE A 151 -15.45 4.12 34.13
N ASN A 152 -16.42 3.35 34.61
CA ASN A 152 -16.15 2.00 35.10
C ASN A 152 -15.57 1.20 33.94
N LEU A 153 -14.25 1.18 33.85
CA LEU A 153 -13.50 0.21 33.08
C LEU A 153 -13.58 -1.09 33.88
N ASN A 154 -14.54 -1.94 33.54
CA ASN A 154 -14.45 -3.35 33.90
C ASN A 154 -13.33 -4.00 33.10
#